data_AF-A0A7C1ZN69-F1
#
_entry.id   AF-A0A7C1ZN69-F1
#
_cell.length_a   1.000
_cell.length_b   1.000
_cell.length_c   1.000
_cell.angle_alpha   90.00
_cell.angle_beta   90.00
_cell.angle_gamma   90.00
#
_symmetry.space_group_name_H-M   'P 1'
#
loop_
_entity.id
_entity.type
_entity.pdbx_description
1 polymer ?
#
loop_
_entity_poly.entity_id
_entity_poly.type
_entity_poly.pdbx_seq_one_letter_code
_entity_poly.pdbx_strand_id
1 'polypeptide(L)'
;MYRTDLSVEQGETYPIYLFGDSPFWFVPSKSAHELLQLWLKGKEWEELVNIWSRRSGLSRAASELDLQKRFDVIVPPFFEPYT
;
A
#
# COMPACT_ATOMS: atom_id res chain seq x y z
N MET A 1 -6.05 0.55 13.99
CA MET A 1 -6.08 0.87 12.55
C MET A 1 -4.79 1.64 12.27
N TYR A 2 -3.78 0.99 11.69
CA TYR A 2 -2.46 1.59 11.49
C TYR A 2 -2.54 2.56 10.31
N ARG A 3 -2.80 3.84 10.56
CA ARG A 3 -2.40 4.89 9.63
C ARG A 3 -0.91 5.07 9.82
N THR A 4 -0.13 4.27 9.11
CA THR A 4 1.31 4.44 9.03
C THR A 4 1.57 5.77 8.33
N ASP A 5 2.36 6.65 8.94
CA ASP A 5 2.82 7.89 8.31
C ASP A 5 3.74 7.53 7.13
N LEU A 6 3.14 7.45 5.95
CA LEU A 6 3.81 7.13 4.68
C LEU A 6 3.96 8.43 3.88
N SER A 7 5.19 8.83 3.61
CA SER A 7 5.49 9.93 2.69
C SER A 7 5.94 9.40 1.33
N VAL A 8 5.79 10.22 0.29
CA VAL A 8 6.15 9.86 -1.09
C VAL A 8 7.21 10.83 -1.59
N GLU A 9 8.35 10.31 -2.00
CA GLU A 9 9.38 11.06 -2.69
C GLU A 9 9.40 10.72 -4.19
N GLN A 10 9.67 11.72 -5.03
CA GLN A 10 9.88 11.49 -6.45
C GLN A 10 11.29 10.92 -6.68
N GLY A 11 11.38 9.61 -6.91
CA GLY A 11 12.59 9.00 -7.46
C GLY A 11 12.71 9.29 -8.96
N GLU A 12 13.92 9.15 -9.50
CA GLU A 12 14.23 9.48 -10.91
C GLU A 12 13.41 8.67 -11.93
N THR A 13 12.95 7.48 -11.56
CA THR A 13 12.18 6.59 -12.46
C THR A 13 10.87 6.12 -11.84
N TYR A 14 10.82 5.92 -10.52
CA TYR A 14 9.64 5.45 -9.81
C TYR A 14 9.48 6.18 -8.47
N PRO A 15 8.25 6.38 -7.99
CA PRO A 15 8.00 6.98 -6.68
C PRO A 15 8.49 6.07 -5.56
N ILE A 16 9.17 6.66 -4.58
CA ILE A 16 9.69 5.97 -3.39
C ILE A 16 8.77 6.29 -2.22
N TYR A 17 8.32 5.26 -1.51
CA TYR A 17 7.53 5.42 -0.29
C TYR A 17 8.43 5.25 0.92
N LEU A 18 8.38 6.22 1.83
CA LEU A 18 9.15 6.24 3.07
C LEU A 18 8.22 6.08 4.26
N PHE A 19 8.66 5.34 5.27
CA PHE A 19 7.98 5.30 6.56
C PHE A 19 8.51 6.43 7.45
N GLY A 20 7.65 7.26 7.99
CA GLY A 20 8.04 8.48 8.72
C GLY A 20 8.97 8.23 9.91
N ASP A 21 8.72 7.18 10.68
CA ASP A 21 9.48 6.86 11.91
C ASP A 21 10.49 5.73 11.71
N SER A 22 10.80 5.35 10.46
CA SER A 22 11.61 4.16 10.19
C SER A 22 12.54 4.35 8.98
N PRO A 23 13.76 3.77 9.01
CA PRO A 23 14.67 3.82 7.86
C PRO A 23 14.19 3.00 6.66
N PHE A 24 13.04 2.33 6.75
CA PHE A 24 12.49 1.53 5.66
C PHE A 24 11.90 2.41 4.55
N TRP A 25 12.12 1.94 3.33
CA TRP A 25 11.54 2.52 2.13
C TRP A 25 11.28 1.41 1.12
N PHE A 26 10.34 1.63 0.21
CA PHE A 26 10.05 0.67 -0.85
C PHE A 26 9.60 1.38 -2.13
N VAL A 27 9.83 0.70 -3.26
CA VAL A 27 9.33 1.12 -4.57
C VAL A 27 8.18 0.17 -4.94
N PRO A 28 6.91 0.64 -4.92
CA PRO A 28 5.79 -0.21 -5.29
C PRO A 28 5.77 -0.51 -6.78
N SER A 29 5.21 -1.67 -7.13
CA SER A 29 4.75 -1.90 -8.51
C SER A 29 3.71 -0.84 -8.93
N LYS A 30 3.54 -0.60 -10.23
CA LYS A 30 2.59 0.40 -10.75
C LYS A 30 1.17 0.24 -10.18
N SER A 31 0.65 -0.99 -10.12
CA SER A 31 -0.69 -1.25 -9.57
C SER A 31 -0.75 -0.99 -8.06
N ALA A 32 0.29 -1.35 -7.30
CA ALA A 32 0.38 -1.05 -5.88
C ALA A 32 0.50 0.47 -5.62
N HIS A 33 1.26 1.19 -6.45
CA HIS A 33 1.35 2.66 -6.36
C HIS A 33 -0.02 3.32 -6.50
N GLU A 34 -0.80 2.94 -7.51
CA GLU A 34 -2.12 3.53 -7.75
C GLU A 34 -3.09 3.24 -6.59
N LEU A 35 -3.04 2.04 -6.02
CA LEU A 35 -3.85 1.67 -4.84
C LEU A 35 -3.41 2.46 -3.59
N LEU A 36 -2.11 2.61 -3.37
CA LEU A 36 -1.56 3.40 -2.26
C LEU A 36 -1.95 4.86 -2.35
N GLN A 37 -1.91 5.46 -3.54
CA GLN A 37 -2.35 6.84 -3.75
C GLN A 37 -3.84 7.03 -3.41
N LEU A 38 -4.68 6.06 -3.74
CA LEU A 38 -6.10 6.11 -3.38
C LEU A 38 -6.29 5.98 -1.87
N TRP A 39 -5.58 5.06 -1.24
CA TRP A 39 -5.62 4.86 0.22
C TRP A 39 -5.13 6.10 0.99
N LEU A 40 -4.00 6.70 0.58
CA LEU A 40 -3.46 7.94 1.16
C LEU A 40 -4.38 9.14 0.98
N LYS A 41 -5.20 9.16 -0.07
CA LYS A 41 -6.27 10.17 -0.28
C LYS A 41 -7.49 9.93 0.62
N GLY A 42 -7.45 8.94 1.50
CA GLY A 42 -8.52 8.62 2.44
C GLY A 42 -9.61 7.74 1.87
N LYS A 43 -9.36 7.00 0.79
CA LYS A 43 -10.31 5.97 0.34
C LYS A 43 -10.40 4.84 1.34
N GLU A 44 -11.63 4.44 1.65
CA GLU A 44 -11.90 3.33 2.54
C GLU A 44 -11.54 1.99 1.88
N TRP A 45 -11.24 0.99 2.71
CA TRP A 45 -10.85 -0.34 2.23
C TRP A 45 -11.86 -0.94 1.24
N GLU A 46 -13.16 -0.82 1.54
CA GLU A 46 -14.20 -1.33 0.65
C GLU A 46 -14.22 -0.65 -0.73
N GLU A 47 -13.90 0.64 -0.79
CA GLU A 47 -13.77 1.34 -2.07
C GLU A 47 -12.60 0.80 -2.88
N LEU A 48 -11.46 0.54 -2.22
CA LEU A 48 -10.29 -0.06 -2.85
C LEU A 48 -10.60 -1.45 -3.40
N VAL A 49 -11.31 -2.29 -2.62
CA VAL A 49 -11.77 -3.63 -3.06
C VAL A 49 -12.67 -3.53 -4.28
N ASN A 50 -13.62 -2.60 -4.30
CA ASN A 50 -14.52 -2.42 -5.45
C ASN A 50 -13.77 -1.94 -6.70
N ILE A 51 -12.83 -1.00 -6.55
CA ILE A 51 -11.99 -0.52 -7.66
C ILE A 51 -11.12 -1.66 -8.20
N TRP A 52 -10.49 -2.44 -7.31
CA TRP A 52 -9.63 -3.55 -7.69
C TRP A 52 -10.39 -4.68 -8.36
N SER A 53 -11.58 -5.02 -7.86
CA SER A 53 -12.46 -6.03 -8.47
C SER A 53 -12.84 -5.67 -9.90
N ARG A 54 -13.25 -4.41 -10.14
CA ARG A 54 -13.58 -3.92 -11.49
C ARG A 54 -12.38 -3.98 -12.43
N ARG A 55 -11.18 -3.74 -11.92
CA ARG A 55 -9.96 -3.69 -12.75
C ARG A 55 -9.37 -5.06 -13.05
N SER A 56 -9.37 -5.95 -12.06
CA SER A 56 -8.79 -7.29 -12.17
C SER A 56 -9.76 -8.32 -12.77
N GLY A 57 -11.06 -8.02 -12.81
CA GLY A 57 -12.10 -8.97 -13.20
C GLY A 57 -12.35 -10.07 -12.16
N LEU A 58 -11.71 -9.99 -11.00
CA LEU A 58 -11.87 -10.93 -9.91
C LEU A 58 -13.19 -10.69 -9.16
N SER A 59 -13.71 -11.76 -8.54
CA SER A 59 -14.82 -11.63 -7.58
C SER A 59 -14.40 -10.77 -6.39
N ARG A 60 -15.36 -10.14 -5.72
CA ARG A 60 -15.08 -9.26 -4.56
C ARG A 60 -14.18 -9.92 -3.52
N ALA A 61 -14.48 -11.17 -3.13
CA ALA A 61 -13.70 -11.91 -2.13
C ALA A 61 -12.27 -12.20 -2.62
N ALA A 62 -12.09 -12.55 -3.89
CA ALA A 62 -10.76 -12.75 -4.46
C ALA A 62 -9.97 -11.44 -4.55
N SER A 63 -10.63 -10.33 -4.88
CA SER A 63 -10.02 -9.00 -4.91
C SER A 63 -9.59 -8.51 -3.54
N GLU A 64 -10.41 -8.76 -2.52
CA GLU A 64 -10.08 -8.44 -1.13
C GLU A 64 -8.84 -9.19 -0.66
N LEU A 65 -8.76 -10.50 -0.94
CA LEU A 65 -7.62 -11.33 -0.57
C LEU A 65 -6.34 -10.95 -1.35
N ASP A 66 -6.46 -10.59 -2.63
CA ASP A 66 -5.33 -10.10 -3.42
C ASP A 66 -4.84 -8.72 -2.94
N LEU A 67 -5.75 -7.81 -2.59
CA LEU A 67 -5.40 -6.52 -1.99
C LEU A 67 -4.71 -6.70 -0.66
N GLN A 68 -5.22 -7.57 0.21
CA GLN A 68 -4.62 -7.81 1.51
C GLN A 68 -3.18 -8.29 1.38
N LYS A 69 -2.92 -9.27 0.52
CA LYS A 69 -1.54 -9.74 0.22
C LYS A 69 -0.63 -8.62 -0.28
N ARG A 70 -1.13 -7.70 -1.10
CA ARG A 70 -0.35 -6.56 -1.60
C ARG A 70 -0.03 -5.57 -0.49
N PHE A 71 -1.00 -5.28 0.37
CA PHE A 71 -0.83 -4.36 1.49
C PHE A 71 0.03 -4.96 2.61
N ASP A 72 -0.03 -6.26 2.85
CA ASP A 72 0.82 -6.95 3.83
C ASP A 72 2.32 -6.81 3.49
N VAL A 73 2.68 -6.78 2.21
CA VAL A 73 4.06 -6.54 1.75
C VAL A 73 4.48 -5.07 1.91
N ILE A 74 3.50 -4.17 2.01
CA ILE A 74 3.73 -2.73 2.22
C ILE A 74 3.80 -2.40 3.72
N VAL A 75 3.37 -3.28 4.63
CA VAL A 75 3.59 -3.04 6.06
C VAL A 75 5.09 -3.18 6.35
N PRO A 76 5.74 -2.19 6.97
CA PRO A 76 7.16 -2.33 7.31
C PRO A 76 7.30 -3.54 8.24
N PRO A 77 8.36 -4.36 8.10
CA PRO A 77 8.60 -5.43 9.05
C PRO A 77 8.62 -4.82 10.46
N PHE A 78 7.90 -5.44 11.39
CA PHE A 78 7.84 -5.00 12.79
C PHE A 78 9.29 -4.90 13.29
N PHE A 79 9.77 -3.68 13.54
CA PHE A 79 11.10 -3.47 14.08
C PHE A 79 10.94 -3.33 15.59
N GLU A 80 11.27 -4.39 16.32
CA GLU A 80 11.61 -4.22 17.74
C GLU A 80 13.02 -3.62 17.79
N PRO A 81 13.21 -2.43 18.38
CA PRO A 81 14.57 -1.95 18.63
C PRO A 81 15.26 -2.98 19.53
N TYR A 82 16.43 -3.47 19.12
CA TYR A 82 17.28 -4.27 19.99
C TYR A 82 17.63 -3.42 21.22
N THR A 83 16.99 -3.72 22.35
CA THR A 83 17.36 -3.18 23.68
C THR A 83 18.68 -3.73 24.15
#